data_AF-A0A6P5FDS2-F1
#
_entry.id   AF-A0A6P5FDS2-F1
#
_cell.length_a   1.000
_cell.length_b   1.000
_cell.length_c   1.000
_cell.angle_alpha   90.00
_cell.angle_beta   90.00
_cell.angle_gamma   90.00
#
_symmetry.space_group_name_H-M   'P 1'
#
loop_
_entity.id
_entity.type
_entity.pdbx_description
1 polymer ?
#
loop_
_entity_poly.entity_id
_entity_poly.type
_entity_poly.pdbx_seq_one_letter_code
_entity_poly.pdbx_strand_id
1 'polypeptide(L)'
;MGPWLPQSFKEEAAVNHQIEMAFSEEQEALVVNSWNVMKKDAASISLKFFLKIFEIAPSARQLFSFLRDSDVPLDKNPKLKAHAMSVFTMTCESAVQLRKSGEVTVRETTLKKLGSTHSKAGVADEHFEVVRFALLETIKEAVTDMWTEEMKNAWEEAFDQVAAAIKEEMKHLKSA
;
A
#
# COMPACT_ATOMS: atom_id res chain seq x y z
N MET A 1 19.99 25.57 -17.10
CA MET A 1 21.09 25.16 -16.19
C MET A 1 22.30 24.79 -17.05
N GLY A 2 23.45 25.45 -16.85
CA GLY A 2 24.55 25.47 -17.82
C GLY A 2 25.49 24.25 -17.78
N PRO A 3 26.18 23.92 -18.89
CA PRO A 3 26.95 22.68 -19.07
C PRO A 3 28.31 22.61 -18.36
N TRP A 4 28.64 23.56 -17.48
CA TRP A 4 29.99 23.77 -16.94
C TRP A 4 30.19 23.38 -15.47
N LEU A 5 29.21 22.74 -14.82
CA LEU A 5 29.41 22.25 -13.45
C LEU A 5 30.45 21.12 -13.43
N PRO A 6 31.47 21.18 -12.56
CA PRO A 6 32.44 20.09 -12.41
C PRO A 6 31.72 18.79 -12.04
N GLN A 7 32.26 17.66 -12.51
CA GLN A 7 31.66 16.34 -12.32
C GLN A 7 31.36 16.03 -10.84
N SER A 8 32.23 16.44 -9.92
CA SER A 8 32.05 16.29 -8.48
C SER A 8 30.79 16.98 -7.94
N PHE A 9 30.42 18.15 -8.47
CA PHE A 9 29.20 18.86 -8.05
C PHE A 9 27.94 18.23 -8.62
N LYS A 10 28.02 17.57 -9.78
CA LYS A 10 26.89 16.79 -10.32
C LYS A 10 26.67 15.51 -9.53
N GLU A 11 27.75 14.83 -9.14
CA GLU A 11 27.71 13.64 -8.28
C GLU A 11 27.20 14.00 -6.89
N GLU A 12 27.67 15.09 -6.30
CA GLU A 12 27.20 15.58 -4.99
C GLU A 12 25.72 16.01 -5.03
N ALA A 13 25.28 16.70 -6.10
CA ALA A 13 23.87 17.03 -6.30
C ALA A 13 22.99 15.79 -6.53
N ALA A 14 23.49 14.80 -7.28
CA ALA A 14 22.78 13.53 -7.48
C ALA A 14 22.69 12.70 -6.19
N VAL A 15 23.75 12.68 -5.39
CA VAL A 15 23.79 12.03 -4.07
C VAL A 15 22.86 12.75 -3.11
N ASN A 16 22.89 14.08 -3.03
CA ASN A 16 21.98 14.84 -2.17
C ASN A 16 20.50 14.67 -2.60
N HIS A 17 20.24 14.62 -3.90
CA HIS A 17 18.90 14.35 -4.43
C HIS A 17 18.46 12.90 -4.15
N GLN A 18 19.36 11.92 -4.25
CA GLN A 18 19.10 10.53 -3.85
C GLN A 18 18.88 10.38 -2.34
N ILE A 19 19.56 11.19 -1.51
CA ILE A 19 19.36 11.24 -0.05
C ILE A 19 18.01 11.88 0.29
N GLU A 20 17.60 12.95 -0.42
CA GLU A 20 16.25 13.55 -0.26
C GLU A 20 15.13 12.63 -0.75
N MET A 21 15.42 11.71 -1.69
CA MET A 21 14.47 10.74 -2.23
C MET A 21 14.45 9.40 -1.50
N ALA A 22 15.38 9.14 -0.59
CA ALA A 22 15.45 7.88 0.14
C ALA A 22 14.42 7.87 1.28
N PHE A 23 13.69 6.76 1.42
CA PHE A 23 12.72 6.59 2.50
C PHE A 23 13.41 6.73 3.88
N SER A 24 12.99 7.73 4.64
CA SER A 24 13.66 8.19 5.87
C SER A 24 13.32 7.33 7.10
N GLU A 25 14.06 7.54 8.20
CA GLU A 25 13.77 6.87 9.48
C GLU A 25 12.46 7.36 10.05
N GLU A 26 12.19 8.64 9.87
CA GLU A 26 10.98 9.33 10.28
C GLU A 26 9.77 8.77 9.52
N GLN A 27 9.87 8.58 8.20
CA GLN A 27 8.81 7.94 7.41
C GLN A 27 8.55 6.49 7.87
N GLU A 28 9.59 5.69 8.11
CA GLU A 28 9.42 4.33 8.65
C GLU A 28 8.72 4.37 10.01
N ALA A 29 9.19 5.22 10.93
CA ALA A 29 8.64 5.36 12.26
C ALA A 29 7.17 5.78 12.23
N LEU A 30 6.78 6.71 11.36
CA LEU A 30 5.39 7.13 11.19
C LEU A 30 4.49 5.95 10.78
N VAL A 31 4.92 5.15 9.80
CA VAL A 31 4.17 3.97 9.34
C VAL A 31 4.11 2.90 10.42
N VAL A 32 5.24 2.51 10.98
CA VAL A 32 5.34 1.43 11.98
C VAL A 32 4.57 1.78 13.25
N ASN A 33 4.74 2.99 13.77
CA ASN A 33 4.08 3.40 15.02
C ASN A 33 2.58 3.54 14.85
N SER A 34 2.11 4.17 13.77
CA SER A 34 0.67 4.30 13.55
C SER A 34 0.03 2.93 13.29
N TRP A 35 0.71 2.03 12.57
CA TRP A 35 0.24 0.66 12.39
C TRP A 35 0.14 -0.10 13.72
N ASN A 36 1.14 0.04 14.59
CA ASN A 36 1.14 -0.58 15.92
C ASN A 36 -0.02 -0.11 16.81
N VAL A 37 -0.50 1.12 16.63
CA VAL A 37 -1.71 1.63 17.28
C VAL A 37 -2.95 1.00 16.63
N MET A 38 -3.10 1.13 15.31
CA MET A 38 -4.29 0.69 14.57
C MET A 38 -4.57 -0.80 14.69
N LYS A 39 -3.54 -1.65 14.63
CA LYS A 39 -3.69 -3.11 14.64
C LYS A 39 -4.32 -3.67 15.92
N LYS A 40 -4.34 -2.89 17.01
CA LYS A 40 -5.03 -3.24 18.27
C LYS A 40 -6.54 -3.37 18.09
N ASP A 41 -7.12 -2.64 17.13
CA ASP A 41 -8.53 -2.72 16.75
C ASP A 41 -8.70 -3.17 15.29
N ALA A 42 -7.99 -4.24 14.93
CA ALA A 42 -7.96 -4.79 13.58
C ALA A 42 -9.35 -5.06 12.97
N ALA A 43 -10.35 -5.43 13.79
CA ALA A 43 -11.70 -5.71 13.30
C ALA A 43 -12.39 -4.42 12.81
N SER A 44 -12.37 -3.37 13.62
CA SER A 44 -12.94 -2.06 13.27
C SER A 44 -12.23 -1.44 12.07
N ILE A 45 -10.89 -1.45 12.06
CA ILE A 45 -10.08 -0.92 10.95
C ILE A 45 -10.38 -1.63 9.64
N SER A 46 -10.44 -2.96 9.66
CA SER A 46 -10.75 -3.75 8.46
C SER A 46 -12.13 -3.41 7.89
N LEU A 47 -13.12 -3.26 8.77
CA LEU A 47 -14.48 -2.92 8.36
C LEU A 47 -14.53 -1.51 7.74
N LYS A 48 -13.97 -0.50 8.43
CA LYS A 48 -13.94 0.89 7.95
C LYS A 48 -13.26 1.00 6.58
N PHE A 49 -12.11 0.34 6.43
CA PHE A 49 -11.37 0.30 5.17
C PHE A 49 -12.22 -0.21 4.00
N PHE A 50 -12.90 -1.34 4.16
CA PHE A 50 -13.75 -1.88 3.10
C PHE A 50 -15.02 -1.08 2.86
N LEU A 51 -15.63 -0.52 3.91
CA LEU A 51 -16.76 0.40 3.74
C LEU A 51 -16.37 1.59 2.88
N LYS A 52 -15.20 2.20 3.11
CA LYS A 52 -14.68 3.29 2.27
C LYS A 52 -14.44 2.85 0.83
N ILE A 53 -13.84 1.69 0.60
CA ILE A 53 -13.67 1.15 -0.77
C ILE A 53 -15.03 1.05 -1.48
N PHE A 54 -16.04 0.48 -0.82
CA PHE A 54 -17.36 0.28 -1.43
C PHE A 54 -18.20 1.54 -1.52
N GLU A 55 -17.92 2.57 -0.71
CA GLU A 55 -18.50 3.90 -0.85
C GLU A 55 -17.98 4.61 -2.11
N ILE A 56 -16.66 4.52 -2.37
CA ILE A 56 -16.02 5.12 -3.54
C ILE A 56 -16.33 4.34 -4.82
N ALA A 57 -16.25 3.01 -4.76
CA ALA A 57 -16.45 2.11 -5.88
C ALA A 57 -17.36 0.94 -5.50
N PRO A 58 -18.69 1.14 -5.48
CA PRO A 58 -19.65 0.08 -5.12
C PRO A 58 -19.51 -1.20 -5.96
N SER A 59 -19.12 -1.07 -7.23
CA SER A 59 -18.88 -2.20 -8.14
C SER A 59 -17.72 -3.10 -7.71
N ALA A 60 -16.73 -2.57 -6.98
CA ALA A 60 -15.57 -3.34 -6.51
C ALA A 60 -15.98 -4.50 -5.59
N ARG A 61 -17.15 -4.43 -4.95
CA ARG A 61 -17.70 -5.53 -4.14
C ARG A 61 -17.83 -6.83 -4.92
N GLN A 62 -18.09 -6.76 -6.23
CA GLN A 62 -18.26 -7.93 -7.10
C GLN A 62 -16.95 -8.66 -7.39
N LEU A 63 -15.80 -8.01 -7.22
CA LEU A 63 -14.47 -8.60 -7.41
C LEU A 63 -14.12 -9.58 -6.26
N PHE A 64 -14.74 -9.38 -5.09
CA PHE A 64 -14.56 -10.26 -3.94
C PHE A 64 -15.56 -11.41 -4.01
N SER A 65 -15.13 -12.57 -4.54
CA SER A 65 -15.97 -13.76 -4.65
C SER A 65 -16.60 -14.20 -3.31
N PHE A 66 -15.90 -13.97 -2.20
CA PHE A 66 -16.39 -14.25 -0.85
C PHE A 66 -17.41 -13.23 -0.30
N LEU A 67 -17.70 -12.15 -1.04
CA LEU A 67 -18.76 -11.18 -0.77
C LEU A 67 -19.90 -11.26 -1.77
N ARG A 68 -19.60 -11.57 -3.03
CA ARG A 68 -20.60 -11.65 -4.10
C ARG A 68 -21.68 -12.70 -3.79
N ASP A 69 -21.26 -13.83 -3.26
CA ASP A 69 -22.12 -15.01 -3.05
C ASP A 69 -22.37 -15.26 -1.54
N SER A 70 -22.33 -14.21 -0.71
CA SER A 70 -22.38 -14.34 0.76
C SER A 70 -23.36 -13.37 1.43
N ASP A 71 -24.19 -13.91 2.32
CA ASP A 71 -25.06 -13.16 3.23
C ASP A 71 -24.35 -12.75 4.53
N VAL A 72 -23.06 -13.10 4.69
CA VAL A 72 -22.30 -12.77 5.90
C VAL A 72 -22.09 -11.26 5.95
N PRO A 73 -22.52 -10.59 7.04
CA PRO A 73 -22.25 -9.17 7.25
C PRO A 73 -20.75 -8.86 7.13
N LEU A 74 -20.40 -7.70 6.55
CA LEU A 74 -19.01 -7.34 6.26
C LEU A 74 -18.11 -7.42 7.50
N ASP A 75 -18.62 -6.97 8.64
CA ASP A 75 -17.96 -6.96 9.95
C ASP A 75 -17.66 -8.37 10.49
N LYS A 76 -18.37 -9.38 9.99
CA LYS A 76 -18.22 -10.80 10.39
C LYS A 76 -17.50 -11.63 9.35
N ASN A 77 -17.09 -11.07 8.21
CA ASN A 77 -16.46 -11.84 7.14
C ASN A 77 -14.95 -12.01 7.41
N PRO A 78 -14.46 -13.22 7.75
CA PRO A 78 -13.06 -13.41 8.13
C PRO A 78 -12.10 -13.22 6.94
N LYS A 79 -12.55 -13.46 5.69
CA LYS A 79 -11.74 -13.25 4.49
C LYS A 79 -11.54 -11.76 4.20
N LEU A 80 -12.57 -10.95 4.47
CA LEU A 80 -12.49 -9.50 4.37
C LEU A 80 -11.46 -8.94 5.36
N LYS A 81 -11.58 -9.32 6.63
CA LYS A 81 -10.62 -8.96 7.68
C LYS A 81 -9.20 -9.40 7.31
N ALA A 82 -9.01 -10.65 6.88
CA ALA A 82 -7.70 -11.14 6.48
C ALA A 82 -7.09 -10.34 5.32
N HIS A 83 -7.88 -9.99 4.29
CA HIS A 83 -7.40 -9.21 3.17
C HIS A 83 -7.00 -7.79 3.59
N ALA A 84 -7.82 -7.11 4.38
CA ALA A 84 -7.47 -5.79 4.92
C ALA A 84 -6.15 -5.85 5.70
N MET A 85 -6.04 -6.81 6.63
CA MET A 85 -4.82 -7.00 7.41
C MET A 85 -3.58 -7.27 6.56
N SER A 86 -3.73 -8.02 5.46
CA SER A 86 -2.63 -8.24 4.51
C SER A 86 -2.19 -6.93 3.85
N VAL A 87 -3.12 -6.06 3.42
CA VAL A 87 -2.78 -4.76 2.85
C VAL A 87 -1.97 -3.92 3.84
N PHE A 88 -2.51 -3.66 5.04
CA PHE A 88 -1.79 -2.85 6.04
C PHE A 88 -0.44 -3.44 6.44
N THR A 89 -0.38 -4.76 6.64
CA THR A 89 0.87 -5.43 7.06
C THR A 89 1.93 -5.36 5.96
N MET A 90 1.56 -5.67 4.71
CA MET A 90 2.51 -5.62 3.60
C MET A 90 2.98 -4.20 3.31
N THR A 91 2.11 -3.19 3.43
CA THR A 91 2.50 -1.79 3.31
C THR A 91 3.45 -1.37 4.45
N CYS A 92 3.21 -1.82 5.68
CA CYS A 92 4.14 -1.57 6.78
C CYS A 92 5.50 -2.25 6.56
N GLU A 93 5.52 -3.51 6.09
CA GLU A 93 6.75 -4.23 5.75
C GLU A 93 7.49 -3.60 4.57
N SER A 94 6.77 -2.99 3.64
CA SER A 94 7.32 -2.22 2.53
C SER A 94 8.08 -0.99 3.03
N ALA A 95 7.49 -0.21 3.95
CA ALA A 95 8.18 0.95 4.56
C ALA A 95 9.52 0.56 5.21
N VAL A 96 9.53 -0.54 5.96
CA VAL A 96 10.75 -1.07 6.60
C VAL A 96 11.80 -1.48 5.56
N GLN A 97 11.38 -2.09 4.45
CA GLN A 97 12.28 -2.49 3.36
C GLN A 97 12.82 -1.28 2.60
N LEU A 98 11.98 -0.31 2.30
CA LEU A 98 12.40 0.94 1.64
C LEU A 98 13.46 1.66 2.46
N ARG A 99 13.27 1.79 3.78
CA ARG A 99 14.31 2.35 4.66
C ARG A 99 15.59 1.53 4.63
N LYS A 100 15.48 0.21 4.71
CA LYS A 100 16.64 -0.69 4.86
C LYS A 100 17.46 -0.84 3.57
N SER A 101 16.81 -0.96 2.42
CA SER A 101 17.43 -1.32 1.15
C SER A 101 17.10 -0.40 -0.02
N GLY A 102 16.20 0.58 0.16
CA GLY A 102 15.76 1.46 -0.94
C GLY A 102 14.82 0.80 -1.95
N GLU A 103 14.48 -0.47 -1.74
CA GLU A 103 13.62 -1.27 -2.62
C GLU A 103 12.74 -2.22 -1.82
N VAL A 104 11.60 -2.60 -2.38
CA VAL A 104 10.66 -3.57 -1.80
C VAL A 104 10.84 -4.91 -2.47
N THR A 105 11.17 -5.92 -1.67
CA THR A 105 11.39 -7.29 -2.14
C THR A 105 10.33 -8.23 -1.57
N VAL A 106 9.26 -8.44 -2.34
CA VAL A 106 8.28 -9.49 -2.04
C VAL A 106 8.80 -10.82 -2.57
N ARG A 107 8.80 -11.87 -1.73
CA ARG A 107 9.21 -13.22 -2.16
C ARG A 107 8.49 -13.60 -3.46
N GLU A 108 9.25 -14.05 -4.47
CA GLU A 108 8.75 -14.34 -5.82
C GLU A 108 7.50 -15.24 -5.82
N THR A 109 7.50 -16.31 -5.01
CA THR A 109 6.36 -17.23 -4.89
C THR A 109 5.10 -16.55 -4.34
N THR A 110 5.27 -15.58 -3.44
CA THR A 110 4.18 -14.77 -2.89
C THR A 110 3.69 -13.77 -3.92
N LEU A 111 4.62 -13.11 -4.63
CA LEU A 111 4.28 -12.13 -5.66
C LEU A 111 3.48 -12.78 -6.80
N LYS A 112 3.94 -13.91 -7.33
CA LYS A 112 3.23 -14.74 -8.33
C LYS A 112 1.81 -15.10 -7.89
N LYS A 113 1.64 -15.51 -6.63
CA LYS A 113 0.33 -15.82 -6.07
C LYS A 113 -0.57 -14.58 -5.99
N LEU A 114 -0.03 -13.44 -5.56
CA LEU A 114 -0.77 -12.18 -5.47
C LEU A 114 -1.17 -11.68 -6.85
N GLY A 115 -0.24 -11.59 -7.79
CA GLY A 115 -0.51 -11.18 -9.16
C GLY A 115 -1.54 -12.07 -9.85
N SER A 116 -1.43 -13.40 -9.69
CA SER A 116 -2.43 -14.34 -10.23
C SER A 116 -3.81 -14.14 -9.61
N THR A 117 -3.89 -13.92 -8.30
CA THR A 117 -5.16 -13.73 -7.59
C THR A 117 -5.85 -12.43 -8.03
N HIS A 118 -5.12 -11.32 -8.08
CA HIS A 118 -5.67 -10.02 -8.48
C HIS A 118 -6.03 -10.01 -9.98
N SER A 119 -5.20 -10.61 -10.84
CA SER A 119 -5.49 -10.74 -12.27
C SER A 119 -6.74 -11.56 -12.53
N LYS A 120 -6.89 -12.74 -11.89
CA LYS A 120 -8.08 -13.60 -12.02
C LYS A 120 -9.36 -12.95 -11.50
N ALA A 121 -9.25 -12.10 -10.49
CA ALA A 121 -10.38 -11.36 -9.95
C ALA A 121 -10.81 -10.18 -10.84
N GLY A 122 -10.05 -9.85 -11.89
CA GLY A 122 -10.34 -8.71 -12.76
C GLY A 122 -9.94 -7.37 -12.17
N VAL A 123 -9.01 -7.34 -11.21
CA VAL A 123 -8.48 -6.10 -10.65
C VAL A 123 -7.73 -5.33 -11.75
N ALA A 124 -7.94 -4.03 -11.76
CA ALA A 124 -7.37 -3.06 -12.70
C ALA A 124 -6.68 -1.94 -11.94
N ASP A 125 -5.90 -1.11 -12.63
CA ASP A 125 -5.08 -0.06 -12.02
C ASP A 125 -5.92 0.90 -11.17
N GLU A 126 -7.11 1.25 -11.64
CA GLU A 126 -8.07 2.14 -10.96
C GLU A 126 -8.50 1.59 -9.60
N HIS A 127 -8.56 0.27 -9.43
CA HIS A 127 -8.92 -0.34 -8.16
C HIS A 127 -7.81 -0.15 -7.11
N PHE A 128 -6.53 -0.13 -7.52
CA PHE A 128 -5.43 0.19 -6.60
C PHE A 128 -5.47 1.64 -6.14
N GLU A 129 -5.88 2.57 -7.02
CA GLU A 129 -6.05 3.98 -6.66
C GLU A 129 -7.16 4.17 -5.61
N VAL A 130 -8.30 3.48 -5.80
CA VAL A 130 -9.40 3.47 -4.81
C VAL A 130 -8.93 2.89 -3.48
N VAL A 131 -8.16 1.80 -3.53
CA VAL A 131 -7.59 1.17 -2.33
C VAL A 131 -6.62 2.11 -1.61
N ARG A 132 -5.74 2.82 -2.34
CA ARG A 132 -4.82 3.80 -1.74
C ARG A 132 -5.57 4.91 -1.02
N PHE A 133 -6.57 5.49 -1.69
CA PHE A 133 -7.38 6.54 -1.08
C PHE A 133 -8.12 6.04 0.18
N ALA A 134 -8.77 4.87 0.08
CA ALA A 134 -9.48 4.29 1.22
C ALA A 134 -8.53 3.93 2.38
N LEU A 135 -7.31 3.47 2.08
CA LEU A 135 -6.27 3.18 3.05
C LEU A 135 -5.92 4.45 3.83
N LEU A 136 -5.54 5.52 3.13
CA LEU A 136 -5.11 6.79 3.74
C LEU A 136 -6.23 7.44 4.57
N GLU A 137 -7.47 7.46 4.06
CA GLU A 137 -8.62 7.99 4.81
C GLU A 137 -8.95 7.15 6.05
N THR A 138 -8.78 5.81 5.98
CA THR A 138 -8.95 4.95 7.15
C THR A 138 -7.91 5.26 8.22
N ILE A 139 -6.65 5.45 7.83
CA ILE A 139 -5.55 5.76 8.75
C ILE A 139 -5.81 7.11 9.42
N LYS A 140 -6.17 8.13 8.66
CA LYS A 140 -6.51 9.48 9.16
C LYS A 140 -7.59 9.47 10.24
N GLU A 141 -8.65 8.68 10.04
CA GLU A 141 -9.73 8.54 11.01
C GLU A 141 -9.37 7.64 12.21
N ALA A 142 -8.41 6.73 12.04
CA ALA A 142 -8.01 5.80 13.08
C ALA A 142 -6.98 6.39 14.06
N VAL A 143 -6.10 7.27 13.57
CA VAL A 143 -5.01 7.88 14.35
C VAL A 143 -4.96 9.39 14.13
N THR A 144 -6.09 10.06 14.34
CA THR A 144 -6.25 11.50 14.08
C THR A 144 -5.19 12.36 14.78
N ASP A 145 -4.79 12.00 16.02
CA ASP A 145 -3.76 12.73 16.78
C ASP A 145 -2.34 12.55 16.21
N MET A 146 -2.11 11.52 15.40
CA MET A 146 -0.84 11.24 14.72
C MET A 146 -0.85 11.72 13.26
N TRP A 147 -1.99 12.16 12.73
CA TRP A 147 -2.15 12.42 11.31
C TRP A 147 -1.43 13.69 10.86
N THR A 148 -0.46 13.52 9.98
CA THR A 148 0.26 14.62 9.32
C THR A 148 0.41 14.35 7.82
N GLU A 149 0.78 15.35 7.05
CA GLU A 149 1.02 15.19 5.61
C GLU A 149 2.24 14.28 5.35
N GLU A 150 3.24 14.32 6.23
CA GLU A 150 4.41 13.43 6.16
C GLU A 150 4.01 11.98 6.39
N MET A 151 3.10 11.71 7.34
CA MET A 151 2.60 10.36 7.57
C MET A 151 1.79 9.86 6.37
N LYS A 152 0.94 10.71 5.80
CA LYS A 152 0.21 10.40 4.58
C LYS A 152 1.16 9.99 3.46
N ASN A 153 2.17 10.82 3.18
CA ASN A 153 3.15 10.56 2.12
C ASN A 153 3.94 9.27 2.37
N ALA A 154 4.32 9.00 3.63
CA ALA A 154 5.02 7.76 4.00
C ALA A 154 4.18 6.50 3.73
N TRP A 155 2.90 6.51 4.10
CA TRP A 155 1.97 5.40 3.80
C TRP A 155 1.67 5.27 2.31
N GLU A 156 1.53 6.39 1.62
CA GLU A 156 1.28 6.46 0.18
C GLU A 156 2.43 5.83 -0.60
N GLU A 157 3.66 6.27 -0.36
CA GLU A 157 4.86 5.76 -1.01
C GLU A 157 5.06 4.25 -0.74
N ALA A 158 4.93 3.84 0.53
CA ALA A 158 5.07 2.42 0.89
C ALA A 158 4.00 1.54 0.23
N PHE A 159 2.77 2.04 0.08
CA PHE A 159 1.69 1.33 -0.62
C PHE A 159 1.96 1.24 -2.12
N ASP A 160 2.37 2.35 -2.74
CA ASP A 160 2.60 2.42 -4.18
C ASP A 160 3.68 1.41 -4.63
N GLN A 161 4.70 1.19 -3.81
CA GLN A 161 5.74 0.19 -4.10
C GLN A 161 5.20 -1.26 -4.08
N VAL A 162 4.33 -1.59 -3.12
CA VAL A 162 3.65 -2.90 -3.08
C VAL A 162 2.71 -3.05 -4.27
N ALA A 163 1.93 -2.01 -4.57
CA ALA A 163 1.01 -2.00 -5.70
C ALA A 163 1.75 -2.15 -7.03
N ALA A 164 2.89 -1.47 -7.21
CA ALA A 164 3.72 -1.56 -8.39
C ALA A 164 4.21 -3.00 -8.63
N ALA A 165 4.76 -3.65 -7.60
CA ALA A 165 5.23 -5.03 -7.69
C ALA A 165 4.09 -6.00 -8.08
N ILE A 166 2.89 -5.84 -7.49
CA ILE A 166 1.73 -6.68 -7.83
C ILE A 166 1.25 -6.41 -9.27
N LYS A 167 1.15 -5.13 -9.67
CA LYS A 167 0.74 -4.70 -11.01
C LYS A 167 1.70 -5.24 -12.09
N GLU A 168 3.00 -5.26 -11.81
CA GLU A 168 4.01 -5.83 -12.71
C GLU A 168 3.76 -7.33 -12.94
N GLU A 169 3.59 -8.10 -11.88
CA GLU A 169 3.28 -9.53 -11.98
C GLU A 169 1.93 -9.77 -12.69
N MET A 170 0.91 -8.95 -12.44
CA MET A 170 -0.36 -9.01 -13.16
C MET A 170 -0.20 -8.79 -14.67
N LYS A 171 0.71 -7.89 -15.09
CA LYS A 171 1.02 -7.65 -16.51
C LYS A 171 1.74 -8.83 -17.12
N HIS A 172 2.74 -9.40 -16.44
CA HIS A 172 3.46 -10.59 -16.90
C HIS A 172 2.50 -11.76 -17.20
N LEU A 173 1.52 -12.00 -16.34
CA LEU A 173 0.52 -13.05 -16.52
C LEU A 173 -0.46 -12.80 -17.68
N LYS A 174 -0.65 -11.55 -18.11
CA LYS A 174 -1.49 -11.21 -19.27
C LYS A 174 -0.74 -11.34 -20.60
N SER A 175 0.60 -11.26 -20.55
CA SER A 175 1.48 -11.39 -21.72
C SER A 175 2.02 -12.80 -21.96
N ALA A 176 1.85 -13.71 -20.99
CA ALA A 176 2.27 -15.11 -21.05
C ALA A 176 1.15 -16.00 -21.62
#